data_AF-R6HZ45-F1
#
_entry.id   AF-R6HZ45-F1
#
_cell.length_a   1.000
_cell.length_b   1.000
_cell.length_c   1.000
_cell.angle_alpha   90.00
_cell.angle_beta   90.00
_cell.angle_gamma   90.00
#
_symmetry.space_group_name_H-M   'P 1'
#
loop_
_entity.id
_entity.type
_entity.pdbx_description
1 polymer ?
#
loop_
_entity_poly.entity_id
_entity_poly.type
_entity_poly.pdbx_seq_one_letter_code
_entity_poly.pdbx_strand_id
1 'polypeptide(L)'
;MGVTRSRRAMEQAELVLAVIDGSREITPEDLELIECAERAPHGIVILSKHDLGSLSKMPETTLPVIEISSVTGEGLSTLEDTVRALFPMPAAPAGEILTNARQFDAVSRALESMKAAGDAMRSGCTPDIVLTETETAMAALGELTGCTVREEVTNRIFERFCVGK
;
A
#
# COMPACT_ATOMS: atom_id res chain seq x y z
N MET A 1 -19.63 -4.54 19.01
CA MET A 1 -18.71 -3.44 18.63
C MET A 1 -17.46 -3.94 17.90
N GLY A 2 -16.82 -5.06 18.31
CA GLY A 2 -15.63 -5.59 17.61
C GLY A 2 -15.91 -6.17 16.22
N VAL A 3 -16.90 -7.07 16.10
CA VAL A 3 -17.22 -7.81 14.86
C VAL A 3 -17.59 -6.88 13.69
N THR A 4 -18.34 -5.80 13.95
CA THR A 4 -18.74 -4.83 12.91
C THR A 4 -17.56 -4.01 12.39
N ARG A 5 -16.56 -3.73 13.24
CA ARG A 5 -15.35 -3.01 12.86
C ARG A 5 -14.41 -3.92 12.06
N SER A 6 -14.29 -5.19 12.45
CA SER A 6 -13.56 -6.20 11.69
C SER A 6 -14.16 -6.41 10.30
N ARG A 7 -15.50 -6.48 10.18
CA ARG A 7 -16.17 -6.68 8.89
C ARG A 7 -15.95 -5.51 7.91
N ARG A 8 -15.95 -4.26 8.38
CA ARG A 8 -15.61 -3.09 7.54
C ARG A 8 -14.13 -3.03 7.17
N ALA A 9 -13.23 -3.43 8.07
CA ALA A 9 -11.81 -3.50 7.75
C ALA A 9 -11.54 -4.56 6.68
N MET A 10 -12.27 -5.69 6.68
CA MET A 10 -12.18 -6.72 5.66
C MET A 10 -12.61 -6.24 4.27
N GLU A 11 -13.62 -5.37 4.16
CA GLU A 11 -14.06 -4.82 2.86
C GLU A 11 -12.98 -3.95 2.18
N GLN A 12 -12.03 -3.41 2.94
CA GLN A 12 -10.93 -2.58 2.44
C GLN A 12 -9.58 -3.32 2.43
N ALA A 13 -9.55 -4.58 2.90
CA ALA A 13 -8.31 -5.32 3.04
C ALA A 13 -7.90 -5.97 1.72
N GLU A 14 -6.63 -5.80 1.34
CA GLU A 14 -6.03 -6.52 0.21
C GLU A 14 -5.72 -7.98 0.57
N LEU A 15 -5.45 -8.27 1.84
CA LEU A 15 -5.23 -9.61 2.39
C LEU A 15 -6.11 -9.85 3.62
N VAL A 16 -6.83 -10.96 3.64
CA VAL A 16 -7.56 -11.46 4.81
C VAL A 16 -6.92 -12.75 5.31
N LEU A 17 -6.63 -12.79 6.61
CA LEU A 17 -6.19 -14.00 7.32
C LEU A 17 -7.36 -14.55 8.15
N ALA A 18 -7.91 -15.68 7.74
CA ALA A 18 -8.96 -16.39 8.48
C ALA A 18 -8.30 -17.35 9.50
N VAL A 19 -8.22 -16.93 10.77
CA VAL A 19 -7.59 -17.73 11.83
C VAL A 19 -8.65 -18.56 12.55
N ILE A 20 -8.48 -19.88 12.49
CA ILE A 20 -9.36 -20.89 13.09
C ILE A 20 -8.53 -21.69 14.11
N ASP A 21 -9.18 -22.22 15.12
CA ASP A 21 -8.56 -23.12 16.09
C ASP A 21 -8.51 -24.56 15.55
N GLY A 22 -7.32 -25.07 15.22
CA GLY A 22 -7.12 -26.41 14.68
C GLY A 22 -7.21 -27.54 15.73
N SER A 23 -7.25 -27.18 17.01
CA SER A 23 -7.37 -28.13 18.12
C SER A 23 -8.81 -28.59 18.39
N ARG A 24 -9.79 -28.10 17.62
CA ARG A 24 -11.22 -28.41 17.75
C ARG A 24 -11.85 -28.68 16.39
N GLU A 25 -13.08 -29.22 16.38
CA GLU A 25 -13.85 -29.34 15.14
C GLU A 25 -14.22 -27.95 14.59
N ILE A 26 -14.24 -27.84 13.26
CA ILE A 26 -14.61 -26.61 12.54
C ILE A 26 -16.07 -26.29 12.86
N THR A 27 -16.33 -25.08 13.34
CA THR A 27 -17.70 -24.61 13.61
C THR A 27 -18.32 -23.92 12.41
N PRO A 28 -19.65 -23.74 12.36
CA PRO A 28 -20.31 -22.95 11.32
C PRO A 28 -19.77 -21.51 11.23
N GLU A 29 -19.40 -20.90 12.36
CA GLU A 29 -18.80 -19.56 12.38
C GLU A 29 -17.40 -19.53 11.74
N ASP A 30 -16.64 -20.62 11.87
CA ASP A 30 -15.33 -20.75 11.22
C ASP A 30 -15.49 -20.86 9.69
N LEU A 31 -16.55 -21.54 9.21
CA LEU A 31 -16.90 -21.59 7.78
C LEU A 31 -17.30 -20.21 7.24
N GLU A 32 -18.11 -19.45 7.98
CA GLU A 32 -18.45 -18.07 7.60
C GLU A 32 -17.20 -17.17 7.48
N LEU A 33 -16.19 -17.40 8.33
CA LEU A 33 -14.93 -16.66 8.27
C LEU A 33 -14.14 -17.00 7.00
N ILE A 34 -14.11 -18.28 6.61
CA ILE A 34 -13.47 -18.75 5.38
C ILE A 34 -14.16 -18.14 4.17
N GLU A 35 -15.49 -18.20 4.09
CA GLU A 35 -16.26 -17.59 3.00
C GLU A 35 -15.99 -16.09 2.89
N CYS A 36 -15.83 -15.40 4.03
CA CYS A 36 -15.48 -13.99 4.02
C CYS A 36 -14.05 -13.74 3.50
N ALA A 37 -13.10 -14.64 3.80
CA ALA A 37 -11.73 -14.55 3.28
C ALA A 37 -11.66 -14.87 1.78
N GLU A 38 -12.51 -15.76 1.27
CA GLU A 38 -12.62 -16.08 -0.16
C GLU A 38 -13.12 -14.90 -1.00
N ARG A 39 -13.80 -13.94 -0.38
CA ARG A 39 -14.29 -12.72 -1.02
C ARG A 39 -13.24 -11.61 -1.09
N ALA A 40 -12.11 -11.75 -0.39
CA ALA A 40 -11.02 -10.78 -0.42
C ALA A 40 -10.16 -10.96 -1.68
N PRO A 41 -9.44 -9.91 -2.13
CA PRO A 41 -8.48 -10.04 -3.24
C PRO A 41 -7.44 -11.13 -2.99
N HIS A 42 -6.96 -11.24 -1.75
CA HIS A 42 -6.10 -12.32 -1.27
C HIS A 42 -6.62 -12.85 0.06
N GLY A 43 -6.66 -14.18 0.21
CA GLY A 43 -7.11 -14.87 1.42
C GLY A 43 -6.16 -16.00 1.81
N ILE A 44 -5.93 -16.18 3.11
CA ILE A 44 -5.20 -17.33 3.67
C ILE A 44 -5.99 -17.85 4.88
N VAL A 45 -6.17 -19.17 4.96
CA VAL A 45 -6.73 -19.83 6.14
C VAL A 45 -5.59 -20.30 7.04
N ILE A 46 -5.69 -20.00 8.32
CA ILE A 46 -4.70 -20.33 9.33
C ILE A 46 -5.35 -21.25 10.36
N LEU A 47 -4.85 -22.48 10.46
CA LEU A 47 -5.20 -23.42 11.54
C LEU A 47 -4.21 -23.22 12.69
N SER A 48 -4.65 -22.49 13.71
CA SER A 48 -3.86 -22.18 14.91
C SER A 48 -3.83 -23.35 15.91
N LYS A 49 -2.89 -23.30 16.85
CA LYS A 49 -2.70 -24.29 17.94
C LYS A 49 -2.33 -25.69 17.45
N HIS A 50 -1.57 -25.78 16.36
CA HIS A 50 -1.08 -27.05 15.82
C HIS A 50 -0.32 -27.90 16.86
N ASP A 51 0.29 -27.27 17.86
CA ASP A 51 0.98 -27.93 18.97
C ASP A 51 0.08 -28.84 19.84
N LEU A 52 -1.23 -28.63 19.84
CA LEU A 52 -2.19 -29.43 20.61
C LEU A 52 -2.68 -30.69 19.86
N GLY A 53 -2.20 -30.90 18.63
CA GLY A 53 -2.71 -31.93 17.72
C GLY A 53 -3.94 -31.46 16.94
N SER A 54 -4.05 -31.91 15.69
CA SER A 54 -5.12 -31.51 14.78
C SER A 54 -6.36 -32.40 14.98
N LEU A 55 -7.45 -31.83 15.49
CA LEU A 55 -8.77 -32.47 15.54
C LEU A 55 -9.69 -31.95 14.42
N SER A 56 -9.39 -30.79 13.85
CA SER A 56 -10.08 -30.27 12.68
C SER A 56 -9.71 -31.07 11.42
N LYS A 57 -10.71 -31.49 10.63
CA LYS A 57 -10.45 -31.85 9.23
C LYS A 57 -9.97 -30.62 8.47
N MET A 58 -9.15 -30.82 7.44
CA MET A 58 -8.75 -29.73 6.56
C MET A 58 -10.01 -29.06 5.99
N PRO A 59 -10.17 -27.73 6.11
CA PRO A 59 -11.33 -27.04 5.57
C PRO A 59 -11.38 -27.23 4.04
N GLU A 60 -12.57 -27.47 3.51
CA GLU A 60 -12.79 -27.46 2.06
C GLU A 60 -12.83 -26.00 1.59
N THR A 61 -11.71 -25.51 1.05
CA THR A 61 -11.57 -24.15 0.53
C THR A 61 -10.59 -24.12 -0.64
N THR A 62 -10.73 -23.13 -1.51
CA THR A 62 -9.74 -22.86 -2.58
C THR A 62 -8.54 -22.04 -2.09
N LEU A 63 -8.60 -21.51 -0.86
CA LEU A 63 -7.54 -20.71 -0.27
C LEU A 63 -6.37 -21.58 0.20
N PRO A 64 -5.14 -21.04 0.22
CA PRO A 64 -4.04 -21.70 0.92
C PRO A 64 -4.36 -21.86 2.41
N VAL A 65 -4.13 -23.07 2.93
CA VAL A 65 -4.32 -23.41 4.34
C VAL A 65 -2.96 -23.66 4.98
N ILE A 66 -2.69 -22.98 6.10
CA ILE A 66 -1.41 -23.06 6.82
C ILE A 66 -1.69 -23.41 8.27
N GLU A 67 -1.06 -24.48 8.76
CA GLU A 67 -1.07 -24.82 10.18
C GLU A 67 0.04 -24.05 10.90
N ILE A 68 -0.30 -23.41 12.02
CA ILE A 68 0.65 -22.69 12.85
C ILE A 68 0.50 -23.05 14.32
N SER A 69 1.59 -22.96 15.06
CA SER A 69 1.54 -22.81 16.52
C SER A 69 2.15 -21.47 16.90
N SER A 70 1.34 -20.62 17.52
CA SER A 70 1.83 -19.35 18.08
C SER A 70 2.73 -19.56 19.32
N VAL A 71 2.72 -20.77 19.90
CA VAL A 71 3.53 -21.12 21.08
C VAL A 71 4.92 -21.59 20.66
N THR A 72 5.01 -22.49 19.67
CA THR A 72 6.29 -23.02 19.18
C THR A 72 6.91 -22.19 18.07
N GLY A 73 6.09 -21.38 17.38
CA GLY A 73 6.49 -20.63 16.18
C GLY A 73 6.50 -21.46 14.90
N GLU A 74 6.12 -22.74 14.97
CA GLU A 74 6.00 -23.60 13.79
C GLU A 74 4.96 -23.06 12.81
N GLY A 75 5.24 -23.20 11.51
CA GLY A 75 4.39 -22.72 10.43
C GLY A 75 4.49 -21.21 10.14
N LEU A 76 5.13 -20.42 11.01
CA LEU A 76 5.25 -18.97 10.82
C LEU A 76 6.11 -18.61 9.60
N SER A 77 7.20 -19.34 9.36
CA SER A 77 8.04 -19.14 8.15
C SER A 77 7.26 -19.44 6.86
N THR A 78 6.45 -20.51 6.87
CA THR A 78 5.58 -20.86 5.74
C THR A 78 4.51 -19.80 5.50
N LEU A 79 3.96 -19.22 6.57
CA LEU A 79 3.04 -18.08 6.47
C LEU A 79 3.73 -16.86 5.86
N GLU A 80 4.94 -16.52 6.31
CA GLU A 80 5.72 -15.41 5.74
C GLU A 80 5.99 -15.58 4.24
N ASP A 81 6.42 -16.78 3.83
CA ASP A 81 6.70 -17.09 2.43
C ASP A 81 5.43 -17.03 1.57
N THR A 82 4.30 -17.53 2.11
CA THR A 82 3.01 -17.48 1.41
C THR A 82 2.52 -16.04 1.23
N VAL A 83 2.63 -15.21 2.27
CA VAL A 83 2.28 -13.79 2.17
C VAL A 83 3.20 -13.08 1.17
N ARG A 84 4.51 -13.37 1.18
CA ARG A 84 5.46 -12.79 0.22
C ARG A 84 5.14 -13.15 -1.22
N ALA A 85 4.68 -14.37 -1.48
CA ALA A 85 4.29 -14.81 -2.82
C ALA A 85 3.04 -14.09 -3.34
N LEU A 86 2.14 -13.65 -2.45
CA LEU A 86 0.93 -12.90 -2.81
C LEU A 86 1.23 -11.43 -3.14
N PHE A 87 2.27 -10.86 -2.52
CA PHE A 87 2.70 -9.47 -2.72
C PHE A 87 4.11 -9.43 -3.30
N PRO A 88 4.33 -9.86 -4.55
CA PRO A 88 5.63 -9.78 -5.17
C PRO A 88 6.03 -8.31 -5.26
N MET A 89 7.07 -7.92 -4.52
CA MET A 89 7.65 -6.60 -4.72
C MET A 89 8.16 -6.52 -6.17
N PRO A 90 7.80 -5.48 -6.93
CA PRO A 90 8.52 -5.20 -8.16
C PRO A 90 10.01 -5.08 -7.82
N ALA A 91 10.88 -5.50 -8.73
CA ALA A 91 12.31 -5.27 -8.62
C ALA A 91 12.56 -3.75 -8.72
N ALA A 92 12.30 -3.04 -7.62
CA ALA A 92 12.57 -1.63 -7.49
C ALA A 92 14.04 -1.50 -7.05
N PRO A 93 14.88 -0.81 -7.83
CA PRO A 93 16.22 -0.42 -7.39
C PRO A 93 16.15 0.24 -6.00
N ALA A 94 17.14 -0.05 -5.16
CA ALA A 94 17.25 0.60 -3.85
C ALA A 94 17.22 2.13 -4.02
N GLY A 95 16.25 2.80 -3.38
CA GLY A 95 16.07 4.25 -3.44
C GLY A 95 14.81 4.73 -4.18
N GLU A 96 14.09 3.85 -4.90
CA GLU A 96 12.86 4.22 -5.63
C GLU A 96 11.56 3.98 -4.85
N ILE A 97 11.64 3.46 -3.62
CA ILE A 97 10.46 3.12 -2.82
C ILE A 97 10.00 4.34 -2.03
N LEU A 98 8.79 4.82 -2.32
CA LEU A 98 8.09 5.79 -1.48
C LEU A 98 7.58 5.04 -0.24
N THR A 99 8.21 5.28 0.90
CA THR A 99 8.06 4.46 2.12
C THR A 99 6.90 4.89 3.02
N ASN A 100 6.28 6.04 2.75
CA ASN A 100 5.11 6.50 3.49
C ASN A 100 4.13 7.27 2.61
N ALA A 101 2.87 7.33 3.05
CA ALA A 101 1.76 7.97 2.35
C ALA A 101 2.03 9.45 2.04
N ARG A 102 2.80 10.17 2.88
CA ARG A 102 3.14 11.58 2.65
C ARG A 102 4.08 11.74 1.45
N GLN A 103 5.09 10.87 1.32
CA GLN A 103 5.99 10.87 0.17
C GLN A 103 5.24 10.51 -1.12
N PHE A 104 4.34 9.53 -1.05
CA PHE A 104 3.49 9.15 -2.17
C PHE A 104 2.59 10.30 -2.65
N ASP A 105 1.92 10.99 -1.73
CA ASP A 105 1.06 12.13 -2.04
C ASP A 105 1.83 13.28 -2.72
N ALA A 106 2.97 13.67 -2.15
CA ALA A 106 3.83 14.72 -2.69
C ALA A 106 4.30 14.43 -4.12
N VAL A 107 4.76 13.20 -4.40
CA VAL A 107 5.17 12.78 -5.75
C VAL A 107 3.98 12.72 -6.70
N SER A 108 2.82 12.26 -6.23
CA SER A 108 1.60 12.17 -7.05
C SER A 108 1.13 13.55 -7.50
N ARG A 109 1.07 14.53 -6.59
CA ARG A 109 0.74 15.93 -6.92
C ARG A 109 1.75 16.55 -7.89
N ALA A 110 3.04 16.27 -7.69
CA ALA A 110 4.07 16.76 -8.59
C ALA A 110 3.91 16.21 -10.00
N LEU A 111 3.64 14.91 -10.12
CA LEU A 111 3.40 14.26 -11.41
C LEU A 111 2.16 14.82 -12.11
N GLU A 112 1.06 15.04 -11.38
CA GLU A 112 -0.18 15.59 -11.92
C GLU A 112 0.05 17.01 -12.47
N SER A 113 0.73 17.86 -11.71
CA SER A 113 1.07 19.23 -12.14
C SER A 113 1.98 19.22 -13.37
N MET A 114 2.99 18.34 -13.43
CA MET A 114 3.84 18.22 -14.62
C MET A 114 3.09 17.72 -15.87
N LYS A 115 2.09 16.86 -15.70
CA LYS A 115 1.20 16.47 -16.81
C LYS A 115 0.39 17.66 -17.30
N ALA A 116 -0.20 18.44 -16.38
CA ALA A 116 -0.94 19.66 -16.71
C ALA A 116 -0.05 20.69 -17.42
N ALA A 117 1.19 20.89 -16.96
CA ALA A 117 2.18 21.74 -17.64
C ALA A 117 2.45 21.26 -19.07
N GLY A 118 2.67 19.96 -19.26
CA GLY A 118 2.91 19.36 -20.57
C GLY A 118 1.71 19.47 -21.51
N ASP A 119 0.49 19.32 -20.99
CA ASP A 119 -0.75 19.53 -21.75
C ASP A 119 -0.90 21.00 -22.15
N ALA A 120 -0.68 21.93 -21.22
CA ALA A 120 -0.73 23.37 -21.49
C ALA A 120 0.27 23.81 -22.58
N MET A 121 1.48 23.25 -22.56
CA MET A 121 2.47 23.47 -23.63
C MET A 121 1.97 22.97 -24.99
N ARG A 122 1.36 21.78 -25.03
CA ARG A 122 0.85 21.17 -26.28
C ARG A 122 -0.39 21.89 -26.81
N SER A 123 -1.24 22.41 -25.94
CA SER A 123 -2.45 23.15 -26.32
C SER A 123 -2.19 24.61 -26.67
N GLY A 124 -0.94 25.08 -26.63
CA GLY A 124 -0.57 26.46 -26.95
C GLY A 124 -1.05 27.47 -25.90
N CYS A 125 -1.24 27.05 -24.65
CA CYS A 125 -1.56 27.95 -23.56
C CYS A 125 -0.40 28.92 -23.28
N THR A 126 -0.69 29.98 -22.52
CA THR A 126 0.34 30.97 -22.16
C THR A 126 1.45 30.33 -21.31
N PRO A 127 2.70 30.82 -21.45
CA PRO A 127 3.82 30.35 -20.62
C PRO A 127 3.56 30.44 -19.11
N ASP A 128 2.69 31.36 -18.67
CA ASP A 128 2.34 31.55 -17.26
C ASP A 128 1.68 30.31 -16.64
N ILE A 129 0.86 29.58 -17.40
CA ILE A 129 0.22 28.34 -16.93
C ILE A 129 1.29 27.25 -16.73
N VAL A 130 2.19 27.11 -17.71
CA VAL A 130 3.29 26.14 -17.64
C VAL A 130 4.19 26.43 -16.44
N LEU A 131 4.52 27.71 -16.22
CA LEU A 131 5.32 28.15 -15.09
C LEU A 131 4.63 27.83 -13.76
N THR A 132 3.35 28.17 -13.62
CA THR A 132 2.57 27.92 -12.39
C THR A 132 2.50 26.43 -12.05
N GLU A 133 2.25 25.57 -13.04
CA GLU A 133 2.22 24.12 -12.85
C GLU A 133 3.60 23.55 -12.50
N THR A 134 4.68 24.11 -13.08
CA THR A 134 6.06 23.71 -12.77
C THR A 134 6.44 24.11 -11.34
N GLU A 135 6.08 25.32 -10.89
CA GLU A 135 6.30 25.77 -9.51
C GLU A 135 5.52 24.90 -8.51
N THR A 136 4.29 24.52 -8.85
CA THR A 136 3.45 23.63 -8.04
C THR A 136 4.08 22.25 -7.91
N ALA A 137 4.58 21.67 -9.01
CA ALA A 137 5.27 20.40 -8.99
C ALA A 137 6.53 20.43 -8.12
N MET A 138 7.31 21.51 -8.28
CA MET A 138 8.56 21.68 -7.55
C MET A 138 8.30 21.87 -6.05
N ALA A 139 7.30 22.67 -5.66
CA ALA A 139 6.90 22.83 -4.27
C ALA A 139 6.50 21.50 -3.61
N ALA A 140 5.72 20.67 -4.31
CA ALA A 140 5.32 19.36 -3.83
C ALA A 140 6.54 18.43 -3.62
N LEU A 141 7.52 18.42 -4.54
CA LEU A 141 8.76 17.67 -4.36
C LEU A 141 9.64 18.24 -3.23
N GLY A 142 9.61 19.55 -3.00
CA GLY A 142 10.30 20.20 -1.89
C GLY A 142 9.86 19.71 -0.51
N GLU A 143 8.62 19.26 -0.38
CA GLU A 143 8.11 18.63 0.86
C GLU A 143 8.85 17.32 1.21
N LEU A 144 9.45 16.65 0.22
CA LEU A 144 10.21 15.41 0.43
C LEU A 144 11.57 15.69 1.08
N THR A 145 12.23 16.77 0.69
CA THR A 145 13.56 17.16 1.17
C THR A 145 13.52 18.16 2.32
N GLY A 146 12.34 18.71 2.62
CA GLY A 146 12.17 19.81 3.59
C GLY A 146 12.59 21.17 3.05
N CYS A 147 12.90 21.27 1.75
CA CYS A 147 13.25 22.51 1.08
C CYS A 147 11.98 23.19 0.55
N THR A 148 11.63 24.36 1.08
CA THR A 148 10.58 25.19 0.47
C THR A 148 11.17 25.95 -0.71
N VAL A 149 10.77 25.53 -1.90
CA VAL A 149 11.22 25.94 -3.24
C VAL A 149 11.05 27.45 -3.57
N ARG A 150 10.33 28.19 -2.72
CA ARG A 150 10.01 29.60 -2.97
C ARG A 150 11.21 30.54 -3.00
N GLU A 151 12.28 30.30 -2.23
CA GLU A 151 13.40 31.26 -2.18
C GLU A 151 14.43 31.06 -3.30
N GLU A 152 14.79 29.83 -3.64
CA GLU A 152 15.87 29.57 -4.61
C GLU A 152 15.46 29.77 -6.08
N VAL A 153 14.19 29.49 -6.41
CA VAL A 153 13.67 29.62 -7.78
C VAL A 153 13.46 31.08 -8.13
N THR A 154 12.89 31.84 -7.19
CA THR A 154 12.73 33.29 -7.31
C THR A 154 14.09 33.96 -7.54
N ASN A 155 15.10 33.61 -6.72
CA ASN A 155 16.45 34.17 -6.88
C ASN A 155 17.08 33.83 -8.24
N ARG A 156 16.96 32.60 -8.74
CA ARG A 156 17.54 32.19 -10.04
C ARG A 156 16.81 32.77 -11.26
N ILE A 157 15.51 33.04 -11.16
CA ILE A 157 14.75 33.73 -12.21
C ILE A 157 15.18 35.20 -12.28
N PHE A 158 15.30 35.88 -11.14
CA PHE A 158 15.71 37.30 -11.10
C PHE A 158 17.21 37.53 -11.33
N GLU A 159 18.08 36.55 -11.13
CA GLU A 159 19.51 36.63 -11.52
C GLU A 159 19.71 36.73 -13.04
N ARG A 160 18.75 36.28 -13.85
CA ARG A 160 18.87 36.25 -15.32
C ARG A 160 18.07 37.33 -16.05
N PHE A 161 17.24 38.09 -15.33
CA PHE A 161 16.67 39.33 -15.86
C PHE A 161 17.57 40.49 -15.45
N CYS A 162 18.38 41.00 -16.38
CA CYS A 162 18.87 42.37 -16.23
C CYS A 162 17.64 43.28 -16.14
N VAL A 163 17.32 43.74 -14.93
CA VAL A 163 16.38 44.85 -14.74
C VAL A 163 17.07 46.08 -15.31
N GLY A 164 16.79 46.34 -16.59
CA GLY A 164 17.29 47.49 -17.32
C GLY A 164 16.59 48.77 -16.88
N LYS A 165 17.01 49.33 -15.74
CA LYS A 165 17.29 50.74 -15.43
C LYS A 165 17.41 50.93 -13.92
#